data_AF-J9GXN9-F1
#
_entry.id   AF-J9GXN9-F1
#
_cell.length_a   1.000
_cell.length_b   1.000
_cell.length_c   1.000
_cell.angle_alpha   90.00
_cell.angle_beta   90.00
_cell.angle_gamma   90.00
#
_symmetry.space_group_name_H-M   'P 1'
#
loop_
_entity.id
_entity.type
_entity.pdbx_description
1 polymer ?
#
loop_
_entity_poly.entity_id
_entity_poly.type
_entity_poly.pdbx_seq_one_letter_code
_entity_poly.pdbx_strand_id
1 'polypeptide(L)'
;MQHFAHTILTWYDSHRRELPWRNISDAYRIWVSEIILQQTRVAQGYDYYLRFIDTFPTVEALAEAPEDQVLLLWQGLGYYSRARNLHAAARQIVEQGGFPTDYPGVRALKGVGDYTAAAICSFAYDLPCAVVDGTFIAY
;
A
#
# COMPACT_ATOMS: atom_id res chain seq x y z
N MET A 1 8.94 18.28 -18.15
CA MET A 1 9.23 17.57 -16.88
C MET A 1 9.19 16.05 -17.09
N GLN A 2 9.99 15.52 -18.02
CA GLN A 2 10.04 14.08 -18.35
C GLN A 2 11.09 13.31 -17.52
N HIS A 3 11.71 13.95 -16.52
CA HIS A 3 12.94 13.41 -15.94
C HIS A 3 12.73 12.62 -14.65
N PHE A 4 11.70 12.85 -13.83
CA PHE A 4 11.61 12.18 -12.51
C PHE A 4 11.03 10.76 -12.59
N ALA A 5 9.91 10.57 -13.29
CA ALA A 5 9.35 9.24 -13.57
C ALA A 5 10.31 8.39 -14.43
N HIS A 6 11.00 9.01 -15.40
CA HIS A 6 12.03 8.34 -16.19
C HIS A 6 13.29 8.04 -15.36
N THR A 7 13.69 8.90 -14.41
CA THR A 7 14.84 8.59 -13.53
C THR A 7 14.50 7.47 -12.55
N ILE A 8 13.26 7.40 -12.04
CA ILE A 8 12.81 6.28 -11.22
C ILE A 8 12.75 5.00 -12.06
N LEU A 9 12.18 5.02 -13.27
CA LEU A 9 12.11 3.86 -14.17
C LEU A 9 13.50 3.42 -14.71
N THR A 10 14.43 4.34 -14.94
CA THR A 10 15.78 4.04 -15.49
C THR A 10 16.79 3.66 -14.39
N TRP A 11 16.66 4.21 -13.17
CA TRP A 11 17.37 3.68 -11.99
C TRP A 11 16.85 2.29 -11.60
N TYR A 12 15.55 2.06 -11.82
CA TYR A 12 14.83 0.80 -11.58
C TYR A 12 15.22 -0.31 -12.56
N ASP A 13 15.46 0.00 -13.83
CA ASP A 13 15.91 -1.00 -14.81
C ASP A 13 17.38 -1.42 -14.58
N SER A 14 18.19 -0.55 -13.96
CA SER A 14 19.60 -0.81 -13.66
C SER A 14 19.88 -1.47 -12.29
N HIS A 15 18.91 -1.48 -11.36
CA HIS A 15 19.08 -2.03 -9.99
C HIS A 15 18.08 -3.14 -9.63
N ARG A 16 17.54 -3.86 -10.63
CA ARG A 16 16.55 -4.94 -10.49
C ARG A 16 16.84 -5.88 -9.31
N ARG A 17 16.12 -5.67 -8.21
CA ARG A 17 15.66 -6.75 -7.32
C ARG A 17 14.19 -6.97 -7.64
N GLU A 18 13.83 -8.20 -7.98
CA GLU A 18 12.45 -8.60 -8.18
C GLU A 18 11.66 -8.26 -6.92
N LEU A 19 10.77 -7.25 -6.98
CA LEU A 19 9.88 -6.93 -5.87
C LEU A 19 8.63 -7.80 -6.05
N PRO A 20 8.34 -8.73 -5.12
CA PRO A 20 7.33 -9.77 -5.29
C PRO A 20 5.90 -9.21 -5.34
N TRP A 21 5.70 -7.94 -4.97
CA TRP A 21 4.39 -7.28 -5.01
C TRP A 21 4.08 -6.56 -6.33
N ARG A 22 4.99 -6.58 -7.32
CA ARG A 22 4.78 -5.89 -8.61
C ARG A 22 4.21 -6.75 -9.74
N ASN A 23 4.01 -8.04 -9.49
CA ASN A 23 3.39 -8.97 -10.44
C ASN A 23 2.13 -9.62 -9.86
N ILE A 24 1.52 -8.97 -8.87
CA ILE A 24 0.31 -9.42 -8.19
C ILE A 24 -0.77 -8.37 -8.37
N SER A 25 -1.99 -8.83 -8.67
CA SER A 25 -3.21 -8.01 -8.73
C SER A 25 -3.93 -7.96 -7.37
N ASP A 26 -3.25 -8.37 -6.31
CA ASP A 26 -3.81 -8.46 -4.97
C ASP A 26 -3.80 -7.09 -4.28
N ALA A 27 -4.98 -6.48 -4.18
CA ALA A 27 -5.18 -5.15 -3.60
C ALA A 27 -4.65 -5.05 -2.15
N TYR A 28 -4.78 -6.11 -1.35
CA TYR A 28 -4.32 -6.12 0.04
C TYR A 28 -2.79 -6.00 0.09
N ARG A 29 -2.09 -6.80 -0.71
CA ARG A 29 -0.63 -6.81 -0.75
C ARG A 29 -0.05 -5.51 -1.31
N ILE A 30 -0.68 -4.94 -2.33
CA ILE A 30 -0.31 -3.63 -2.89
C ILE A 30 -0.48 -2.56 -1.80
N TRP A 31 -1.64 -2.50 -1.17
CA TRP A 31 -1.94 -1.52 -0.12
C TRP A 31 -0.96 -1.58 1.05
N VAL A 32 -0.68 -2.77 1.59
CA VAL A 32 0.30 -2.93 2.69
C VAL A 32 1.69 -2.45 2.26
N SER A 33 2.12 -2.76 1.03
CA SER A 33 3.42 -2.32 0.50
C SER A 33 3.51 -0.79 0.44
N GLU A 34 2.46 -0.12 -0.04
CA GLU A 34 2.41 1.34 -0.13
C GLU A 34 2.49 1.98 1.26
N ILE A 35 1.71 1.49 2.23
CA ILE A 35 1.72 2.05 3.59
C ILE A 35 3.08 1.83 4.27
N ILE A 36 3.73 0.68 4.10
CA ILE A 36 5.04 0.41 4.68
C ILE A 36 6.11 1.31 4.04
N LEU A 37 6.11 1.44 2.71
CA LEU A 37 7.13 2.16 1.96
C LEU A 37 7.01 3.68 2.04
N GLN A 38 5.87 4.21 2.51
CA GLN A 38 5.75 5.64 2.84
C GLN A 38 6.89 6.07 3.77
N GLN A 39 7.71 7.02 3.29
CA GLN A 39 8.81 7.62 4.05
C GLN A 39 9.79 6.60 4.66
N THR A 40 9.91 5.40 4.06
CA THR A 40 10.80 4.32 4.51
C THR A 40 11.73 3.93 3.36
N ARG A 41 13.00 3.63 3.67
CA ARG A 41 13.95 3.17 2.64
C ARG A 41 13.52 1.80 2.12
N VAL A 42 13.55 1.60 0.79
CA VAL A 42 13.09 0.35 0.13
C VAL A 42 13.72 -0.91 0.73
N ALA A 43 15.04 -0.90 0.96
CA ALA A 43 15.75 -2.06 1.53
C ALA A 43 15.23 -2.45 2.92
N GLN A 44 14.90 -1.47 3.76
CA GLN A 44 14.33 -1.72 5.09
C GLN A 44 12.85 -2.12 4.98
N GLY A 45 12.06 -1.39 4.19
CA GLY A 45 10.63 -1.66 4.03
C GLY A 45 10.33 -3.06 3.46
N TYR A 46 11.22 -3.59 2.62
CA TYR A 46 11.11 -4.92 2.02
C TYR A 46 11.02 -6.04 3.08
N ASP A 47 11.96 -6.06 4.02
CA ASP A 47 11.99 -7.12 5.05
C ASP A 47 10.78 -7.04 5.99
N TYR A 48 10.31 -5.82 6.28
CA TYR A 48 9.09 -5.64 7.06
C TYR A 48 7.86 -6.09 6.30
N TYR A 49 7.75 -5.74 5.02
CA TYR A 49 6.66 -6.17 4.16
C TYR A 49 6.55 -7.70 4.12
N LEU A 50 7.66 -8.41 3.91
CA LEU A 50 7.67 -9.88 3.87
C LEU A 50 7.20 -10.50 5.18
N ARG A 51 7.70 -10.03 6.34
CA ARG A 51 7.23 -10.53 7.65
C ARG A 51 5.75 -10.22 7.90
N PHE A 52 5.31 -9.05 7.46
CA PHE A 52 3.95 -8.59 7.67
C PHE A 52 2.95 -9.42 6.88
N ILE A 53 3.20 -9.67 5.59
CA ILE A 53 2.31 -10.51 4.75
C ILE A 53 2.42 -12.00 5.08
N ASP A 54 3.55 -12.47 5.61
CA ASP A 54 3.69 -13.86 6.08
C ASP A 54 2.86 -14.08 7.35
N THR A 55 2.86 -13.10 8.26
CA THR A 55 2.06 -13.18 9.50
C THR A 55 0.58 -12.92 9.24
N PHE A 56 0.27 -11.95 8.37
CA PHE A 56 -1.09 -11.56 8.00
C PHE A 56 -1.28 -11.76 6.50
N PRO A 57 -1.55 -13.00 6.05
CA PRO A 57 -1.64 -13.32 4.63
C PRO A 57 -2.87 -12.70 3.95
N THR A 58 -3.91 -12.37 4.71
CA THR A 58 -5.15 -11.77 4.20
C THR A 58 -5.59 -10.57 5.04
N VAL A 59 -6.52 -9.78 4.50
CA VAL A 59 -7.06 -8.61 5.21
C VAL A 59 -7.86 -9.03 6.45
N GLU A 60 -8.52 -10.19 6.42
CA GLU A 60 -9.23 -10.78 7.56
C GLU A 60 -8.26 -11.13 8.67
N ALA A 61 -7.14 -11.79 8.34
CA ALA A 61 -6.10 -12.12 9.32
C ALA A 61 -5.52 -10.86 9.98
N LEU A 62 -5.35 -9.77 9.21
CA LEU A 62 -4.93 -8.48 9.76
C LEU A 62 -6.00 -7.83 10.64
N ALA A 63 -7.28 -7.92 10.26
CA ALA A 63 -8.38 -7.29 10.98
C ALA A 63 -8.68 -7.97 12.34
N GLU A 64 -8.55 -9.29 12.39
CA GLU A 64 -8.75 -10.12 13.59
C GLU A 64 -7.58 -10.05 14.58
N ALA A 65 -6.40 -9.62 14.12
CA ALA A 65 -5.22 -9.54 14.95
C ALA A 65 -5.38 -8.57 16.13
N PRO A 66 -4.80 -8.88 17.31
CA PRO A 66 -4.64 -7.90 18.38
C PRO A 66 -3.80 -6.70 17.90
N GLU A 67 -4.19 -5.48 18.27
CA GLU A 67 -3.43 -4.27 17.89
C GLU A 67 -1.97 -4.37 18.33
N ASP A 68 -1.71 -4.92 19.51
CA ASP A 68 -0.35 -5.10 20.03
C ASP A 68 0.53 -5.97 19.12
N GLN A 69 -0.03 -6.99 18.47
CA GLN A 69 0.69 -7.84 17.52
C GLN A 69 1.07 -7.06 16.26
N VAL A 70 0.16 -6.22 15.76
CA VAL A 70 0.40 -5.35 14.61
C VAL A 70 1.50 -4.33 14.93
N LEU A 71 1.43 -3.71 16.12
CA LEU A 71 2.45 -2.75 16.57
C LEU A 71 3.81 -3.40 16.81
N LEU A 72 3.85 -4.64 17.29
CA LEU A 72 5.08 -5.41 17.47
C LEU A 72 5.78 -5.66 16.13
N LEU A 73 5.03 -6.06 15.09
CA LEU A 73 5.59 -6.24 13.75
C LEU A 73 6.02 -4.92 13.10
N TRP A 74 5.42 -3.80 13.51
CA TRP A 74 5.77 -2.45 13.05
C TRP A 74 6.95 -1.84 13.81
N GLN A 75 7.41 -2.48 14.89
CA GLN A 75 8.45 -1.95 15.76
C GLN A 75 9.73 -1.71 14.96
N GLY A 76 10.20 -0.46 14.93
CA GLY A 76 11.41 -0.05 14.21
C GLY A 76 11.18 0.63 12.85
N LEU A 77 9.95 0.62 12.30
CA LEU A 77 9.59 1.43 11.12
C LEU A 77 9.29 2.90 11.45
N GLY A 78 9.00 3.20 12.71
CA GLY A 78 8.53 4.53 13.12
C GLY A 78 7.12 4.86 12.60
N TYR A 79 6.62 6.04 12.94
CA TYR A 79 5.28 6.51 12.54
C TYR A 79 4.17 5.48 12.82
N TYR A 80 4.04 5.04 14.08
CA TYR A 80 3.07 4.03 14.53
C TYR A 80 1.60 4.39 14.26
N SER A 81 1.28 5.65 13.96
CA SER A 81 -0.03 6.04 13.47
C SER A 81 -0.39 5.33 12.15
N ARG A 82 0.59 5.03 11.28
CA ARG A 82 0.37 4.24 10.05
C ARG A 82 -0.09 2.83 10.38
N ALA A 83 0.55 2.15 11.32
CA ALA A 83 0.17 0.80 11.76
C ALA A 83 -1.27 0.77 12.31
N ARG A 84 -1.61 1.74 13.15
CA ARG A 84 -2.97 1.86 13.72
C ARG A 84 -4.02 2.16 12.66
N ASN A 85 -3.70 3.04 11.72
CA ASN A 85 -4.59 3.38 10.62
C ASN A 85 -4.78 2.18 9.68
N LEU A 86 -3.70 1.48 9.34
CA LEU A 86 -3.73 0.24 8.55
C LEU A 86 -4.64 -0.79 9.21
N HIS A 87 -4.45 -1.06 10.50
CA HIS A 87 -5.27 -2.03 11.23
C HIS A 87 -6.75 -1.62 11.30
N ALA A 88 -7.03 -0.34 11.58
CA ALA A 88 -8.40 0.17 11.59
C ALA A 88 -9.06 0.08 10.20
N ALA A 89 -8.32 0.38 9.13
CA ALA A 89 -8.80 0.25 7.75
C ALA A 89 -9.03 -1.23 7.37
N ALA A 90 -8.20 -2.17 7.84
CA ALA A 90 -8.42 -3.60 7.63
C ALA A 90 -9.76 -4.04 8.23
N ARG A 91 -10.09 -3.58 9.44
CA ARG A 91 -11.40 -3.85 10.07
C ARG A 91 -12.55 -3.24 9.27
N GLN A 92 -12.39 -2.01 8.78
CA GLN A 92 -13.39 -1.36 7.91
C GLN A 92 -13.63 -2.17 6.63
N ILE A 93 -12.56 -2.68 6.00
CA ILE A 93 -12.65 -3.52 4.80
C ILE A 93 -13.44 -4.80 5.07
N VAL A 94 -13.16 -5.48 6.18
CA VAL A 94 -13.86 -6.72 6.56
C VAL A 94 -15.34 -6.44 6.90
N GLU A 95 -15.62 -5.34 7.61
CA GLU A 95 -17.00 -4.91 7.91
C GLU A 95 -17.80 -4.60 6.65
N GLN A 96 -17.15 -4.08 5.60
CA GLN A 96 -17.76 -3.81 4.28
C GLN A 96 -17.93 -5.07 3.42
N GLY A 97 -17.40 -6.22 3.85
CA GLY A 97 -17.48 -7.49 3.13
C GLY A 97 -16.40 -7.70 2.07
N GLY A 98 -15.35 -6.88 2.06
CA GLY A 98 -14.24 -7.02 1.12
C GLY A 98 -13.57 -5.70 0.75
N PHE A 99 -12.44 -5.78 0.05
CA PHE A 99 -11.68 -4.60 -0.34
C PHE A 99 -12.49 -3.74 -1.33
N PRO A 100 -12.66 -2.42 -1.10
CA PRO A 100 -13.39 -1.56 -2.02
C PRO A 100 -12.78 -1.60 -3.42
N THR A 101 -13.65 -1.66 -4.44
CA THR A 101 -13.24 -1.72 -5.85
C THR A 101 -13.35 -0.38 -6.57
N ASP A 102 -13.70 0.69 -5.85
CA ASP A 102 -13.88 2.03 -6.38
C ASP A 102 -13.01 3.05 -5.64
N TYR A 103 -12.65 4.14 -6.35
CA TYR A 103 -11.82 5.19 -5.76
C TYR A 103 -12.44 5.80 -4.49
N PRO A 104 -13.74 6.14 -4.45
CA PRO A 104 -14.34 6.71 -3.25
C PRO A 104 -14.26 5.77 -2.04
N GLY A 105 -14.51 4.48 -2.22
CA GLY A 105 -14.43 3.49 -1.15
C GLY A 105 -13.00 3.31 -0.65
N VAL A 106 -12.02 3.19 -1.56
CA VAL A 106 -10.60 3.08 -1.17
C VAL A 106 -10.14 4.35 -0.44
N ARG A 107 -10.54 5.54 -0.92
CA ARG A 107 -10.19 6.83 -0.32
C ARG A 107 -10.82 7.07 1.05
N ALA A 108 -11.95 6.43 1.34
CA ALA A 108 -12.63 6.51 2.63
C ALA A 108 -11.91 5.69 3.73
N LEU A 109 -11.00 4.78 3.35
CA LEU A 109 -10.23 3.98 4.29
C LEU A 109 -9.31 4.85 5.15
N LYS A 110 -9.23 4.51 6.43
CA LYS A 110 -8.40 5.27 7.39
C LYS A 110 -6.92 5.23 7.00
N GLY A 111 -6.30 6.41 6.91
CA GLY A 111 -4.89 6.55 6.55
C GLY A 111 -4.58 6.38 5.06
N VAL A 112 -5.61 6.24 4.22
CA VAL A 112 -5.48 6.25 2.76
C VAL A 112 -5.76 7.67 2.25
N GLY A 113 -4.73 8.29 1.67
CA GLY A 113 -4.84 9.57 0.97
C GLY A 113 -5.05 9.39 -0.52
N ASP A 114 -5.19 10.49 -1.25
CA ASP A 114 -5.49 10.50 -2.69
C ASP A 114 -4.45 9.74 -3.53
N TYR A 115 -3.15 9.86 -3.18
CA TYR A 115 -2.09 9.09 -3.81
C TYR A 115 -2.24 7.57 -3.62
N THR A 116 -2.43 7.11 -2.38
CA THR A 116 -2.55 5.68 -2.07
C THR A 116 -3.81 5.10 -2.70
N ALA A 117 -4.92 5.85 -2.69
CA ALA A 117 -6.16 5.44 -3.33
C ALA A 117 -5.98 5.27 -4.86
N ALA A 118 -5.33 6.25 -5.51
CA ALA A 118 -5.04 6.17 -6.93
C ALA A 118 -4.10 5.01 -7.29
N ALA A 119 -3.06 4.78 -6.49
CA ALA A 119 -2.12 3.68 -6.70
C ALA A 119 -2.83 2.32 -6.61
N ILE A 120 -3.66 2.09 -5.59
CA ILE A 120 -4.43 0.85 -5.45
C ILE A 120 -5.38 0.68 -6.63
N CYS A 121 -6.17 1.70 -6.97
CA CYS A 121 -7.14 1.60 -8.06
C CYS A 121 -6.49 1.38 -9.43
N SER A 122 -5.33 1.98 -9.68
CA SER A 122 -4.60 1.79 -10.93
C SER A 122 -3.94 0.41 -11.01
N PHE A 123 -3.31 -0.07 -9.93
CA PHE A 123 -2.58 -1.34 -9.96
C PHE A 123 -3.47 -2.58 -9.76
N ALA A 124 -4.47 -2.50 -8.89
CA ALA A 124 -5.31 -3.66 -8.57
C ALA A 124 -6.51 -3.80 -9.51
N TYR A 125 -7.04 -2.68 -10.04
CA TYR A 125 -8.31 -2.69 -10.78
C TYR A 125 -8.20 -2.18 -12.22
N ASP A 126 -6.98 -1.84 -12.68
CA ASP A 126 -6.72 -1.25 -14.01
C ASP A 126 -7.64 -0.05 -14.30
N LEU A 127 -8.07 0.65 -13.24
CA LEU A 127 -8.97 1.78 -13.39
C LEU A 127 -8.17 2.99 -13.87
N PRO A 128 -8.67 3.74 -14.87
CA PRO A 128 -8.10 5.02 -15.27
C PRO A 128 -8.44 6.08 -14.22
N CYS A 129 -7.88 5.95 -13.02
CA CYS A 129 -8.05 6.92 -11.94
C CYS A 129 -7.13 8.12 -12.20
N ALA A 130 -7.67 9.13 -12.89
CA ALA A 130 -7.05 10.45 -13.01
C ALA A 130 -6.90 11.07 -11.61
N VAL A 131 -5.66 11.21 -11.16
CA VAL A 131 -5.30 11.85 -9.89
C VAL A 131 -5.51 13.35 -10.03
N VAL A 132 -6.65 13.86 -9.57
CA VAL A 132 -6.84 15.31 -9.41
C VAL A 132 -6.30 15.71 -8.04
N ASP A 133 -4.98 15.87 -7.97
CA ASP A 133 -4.39 17.03 -7.30
C ASP A 133 -2.99 17.33 -7.86
N GLY A 134 -2.81 18.54 -8.36
CA GLY A 134 -1.52 19.19 -8.60
C GLY A 134 -0.77 18.88 -9.91
N THR A 135 -0.52 17.63 -10.29
CA THR A 135 0.17 17.30 -11.55
C THR A 135 0.01 15.82 -11.89
N PHE A 136 -0.95 15.46 -12.73
CA PHE A 136 -0.81 14.53 -13.85
C PHE A 136 -2.17 14.32 -14.54
N ILE A 137 -2.21 14.49 -15.87
CA ILE A 137 -3.30 14.02 -16.72
C ILE A 137 -2.68 12.93 -17.60
N ALA A 138 -3.25 11.72 -17.56
CA ALA A 138 -2.86 10.63 -18.43
C ALA A 138 -3.48 10.82 -19.83
N TYR A 139 -2.66 10.68 -20.88
CA TYR A 139 -3.06 10.31 -22.22
C TYR A 139 -2.30 9.04 -22.59
#